data_AF-A0A1B6VYM6-F1
#
_entry.id   AF-A0A1B6VYM6-F1
#
_cell.length_a   1.000
_cell.length_b   1.000
_cell.length_c   1.000
_cell.angle_alpha   90.00
_cell.angle_beta   90.00
_cell.angle_gamma   90.00
#
_symmetry.space_group_name_H-M   'P 1'
#
loop_
_entity.id
_entity.type
_entity.pdbx_description
1 polymer ?
#
loop_
_entity_poly.entity_id
_entity_poly.type
_entity_poly.pdbx_seq_one_letter_code
_entity_poly.pdbx_strand_id
1 'polypeptide(L)'
;MTPHKLVIASRESALAMWQAEHIQSRLRALYPGCEVSILGLTTQGDRILDKTLSKIGGKGLFVKELEQALSDGRADLAVHSIKDVPMVLPEGFTLAAICERESPFDAFVSNDYRRLEDLPAGAIVGTSSLRREAQLRARFPQLQVAPLRGNVQTRLAKLDRGDYAAIILAKAGLKRLGLTQRIRHTLSPADSLPAAGQGALGIEIAAHRSELLSLLAPLNHAQTAACVTAERALARTLGGSCQVPLAAYCTEQDGLLTLHGLVGHPDGSVILREEAQAPREYADALGRAVAKKLADNGAQELIAAVLAGQAT
;
A
#
# COMPACT_ATOMS: atom_id res chain seq x y z
N MET A 1 -7.00 21.44 -23.91
CA MET A 1 -5.82 21.43 -24.80
C MET A 1 -4.82 20.47 -24.21
N THR A 2 -4.16 19.64 -25.04
CA THR A 2 -3.12 18.72 -24.56
C THR A 2 -1.88 19.52 -24.19
N PRO A 3 -1.30 19.36 -22.98
CA PRO A 3 -0.12 20.13 -22.60
C PRO A 3 1.08 19.73 -23.45
N HIS A 4 1.95 20.70 -23.74
CA HIS A 4 3.20 20.45 -24.45
C HIS A 4 4.19 19.62 -23.63
N LYS A 5 4.12 19.70 -22.29
CA LYS A 5 5.02 19.02 -21.37
C LYS A 5 4.31 18.60 -20.09
N LEU A 6 4.72 17.45 -19.54
CA LEU A 6 4.36 16.97 -18.21
C LEU A 6 5.60 16.43 -17.50
N VAL A 7 5.77 16.79 -16.23
CA VAL A 7 6.85 16.29 -15.39
C VAL A 7 6.30 15.43 -14.26
N ILE A 8 6.76 14.18 -14.18
CA ILE A 8 6.36 13.22 -13.14
C ILE A 8 7.38 13.23 -12.00
N ALA A 9 6.98 13.60 -10.78
CA ALA A 9 7.80 13.40 -9.59
C ALA A 9 7.77 11.92 -9.17
N SER A 10 8.95 11.35 -8.91
CA SER A 10 9.08 9.99 -8.40
C SER A 10 10.25 9.83 -7.45
N ARG A 11 10.17 8.82 -6.58
CA ARG A 11 11.32 8.36 -5.79
C ARG A 11 12.30 7.60 -6.67
N GLU A 12 13.57 7.63 -6.29
CA GLU A 12 14.65 6.97 -7.06
C GLU A 12 14.73 5.44 -6.85
N SER A 13 13.96 4.89 -5.90
CA SER A 13 13.92 3.43 -5.73
C SER A 13 13.44 2.74 -7.02
N ALA A 14 14.03 1.60 -7.38
CA ALA A 14 13.71 0.89 -8.62
C ALA A 14 12.21 0.63 -8.83
N LEU A 15 11.46 0.33 -7.76
CA LEU A 15 10.02 0.13 -7.87
C LEU A 15 9.27 1.44 -8.15
N ALA A 16 9.68 2.56 -7.54
CA ALA A 16 9.05 3.85 -7.78
C ALA A 16 9.37 4.39 -9.18
N MET A 17 10.61 4.20 -9.65
CA MET A 17 10.98 4.52 -11.04
C MET A 17 10.17 3.70 -12.04
N TRP A 18 10.04 2.38 -11.83
CA TRP A 18 9.17 1.56 -12.66
C TRP A 18 7.73 2.09 -12.70
N GLN A 19 7.19 2.54 -11.56
CA GLN A 19 5.83 3.07 -11.48
C GLN A 19 5.68 4.37 -12.27
N ALA A 20 6.66 5.27 -12.17
CA ALA A 20 6.68 6.51 -12.93
C ALA A 20 6.85 6.26 -14.43
N GLU A 21 7.73 5.35 -14.84
CA GLU A 21 7.93 4.92 -16.23
C GLU A 21 6.68 4.28 -16.81
N HIS A 22 5.96 3.47 -16.01
CA HIS A 22 4.68 2.89 -16.41
C HIS A 22 3.66 3.99 -16.72
N ILE A 23 3.50 4.98 -15.84
CA ILE A 23 2.59 6.11 -16.08
C ILE A 23 3.07 6.99 -17.23
N GLN A 24 4.37 7.23 -17.36
CA GLN A 24 4.98 7.97 -18.47
C GLN A 24 4.64 7.31 -19.81
N SER A 25 4.78 5.98 -19.92
CA SER A 25 4.45 5.23 -21.12
C SER A 25 2.96 5.38 -21.49
N ARG A 26 2.07 5.29 -20.48
CA ARG A 26 0.62 5.48 -20.67
C ARG A 26 0.27 6.89 -21.13
N LEU A 27 0.90 7.91 -20.53
CA LEU A 27 0.70 9.31 -20.93
C LEU A 27 1.20 9.57 -22.35
N ARG A 28 2.36 9.04 -22.74
CA ARG A 28 2.88 9.16 -24.11
C ARG A 28 1.97 8.48 -25.14
N ALA A 29 1.36 7.35 -24.79
CA ALA A 29 0.41 6.67 -25.66
C ALA A 29 -0.90 7.47 -25.82
N LEU A 30 -1.40 8.09 -24.75
CA LEU A 30 -2.59 8.93 -24.79
C LEU A 30 -2.34 10.28 -25.49
N TYR A 31 -1.14 10.82 -25.34
CA TYR A 31 -0.76 12.17 -25.76
C TYR A 31 0.58 12.18 -26.52
N PRO A 32 0.63 11.70 -27.79
CA PRO A 32 1.89 11.55 -28.53
C PRO A 32 2.68 12.86 -28.75
N GLY A 33 2.00 14.01 -28.72
CA GLY A 33 2.63 15.33 -28.84
C GLY A 33 3.09 15.95 -27.52
N CYS A 34 2.92 15.26 -26.39
CA CYS A 34 3.31 15.74 -25.06
C CYS A 34 4.70 15.20 -24.68
N GLU A 35 5.64 16.08 -24.34
CA GLU A 35 6.89 15.69 -23.73
C GLU A 35 6.65 15.25 -22.27
N VAL A 36 6.79 13.96 -21.99
CA VAL A 36 6.64 13.44 -20.62
C VAL A 36 8.01 13.06 -20.06
N SER A 37 8.45 13.72 -18.99
CA SER A 37 9.73 13.46 -18.30
C SER A 37 9.50 13.04 -16.84
N ILE A 38 10.54 12.47 -16.21
CA ILE A 38 10.52 12.04 -14.80
C ILE A 38 11.57 12.84 -14.04
N LEU A 39 11.15 13.42 -12.92
CA LEU A 39 12.00 14.06 -11.93
C LEU A 39 12.23 13.08 -10.77
N GLY A 40 13.40 12.46 -10.73
CA GLY A 40 13.83 11.61 -9.62
C GLY A 40 14.17 12.43 -8.38
N LEU A 41 13.66 12.02 -7.22
CA LEU A 41 13.86 12.69 -5.93
C LEU A 41 14.25 11.67 -4.86
N THR A 42 15.23 12.01 -4.03
CA THR A 42 15.57 11.26 -2.82
C THR A 42 14.76 11.77 -1.64
N THR A 43 13.99 10.92 -0.96
CA THR A 43 13.22 11.33 0.24
C THR A 43 13.99 11.09 1.54
N GLN A 44 13.57 11.74 2.64
CA GLN A 44 14.12 11.42 3.97
C GLN A 44 13.94 9.95 4.34
N GLY A 45 12.81 9.34 3.96
CA GLY A 45 12.57 7.91 4.17
C GLY A 45 13.56 6.99 3.44
N ASP A 46 14.19 7.45 2.36
CA ASP A 46 15.26 6.72 1.67
C ASP A 46 16.62 6.87 2.37
N ARG A 47 16.82 7.95 3.14
CA ARG A 47 18.07 8.23 3.87
C ARG A 47 18.10 7.61 5.26
N ILE A 48 16.96 7.39 5.90
CA ILE A 48 16.88 6.90 7.29
C ILE A 48 16.48 5.41 7.31
N LEU A 49 17.48 4.53 7.31
CA LEU A 49 17.26 3.07 7.36
C LEU A 49 17.28 2.49 8.80
N ASP A 50 17.89 3.20 9.76
CA ASP A 50 18.32 2.64 11.06
C ASP A 50 17.42 3.01 12.27
N LYS A 51 16.31 3.73 12.08
CA LYS A 51 15.37 4.09 13.17
C LYS A 51 13.97 3.58 12.89
N THR A 52 13.20 3.21 13.91
CA THR A 52 11.87 2.63 13.72
C THR A 52 10.87 3.64 13.11
N LEU A 53 10.16 3.31 12.03
CA LEU A 53 9.10 4.14 11.42
C LEU A 53 8.05 4.67 12.43
N SER A 54 7.77 3.90 13.48
CA SER A 54 6.90 4.32 14.59
C SER A 54 7.44 5.53 15.36
N LYS A 55 8.76 5.76 15.36
CA LYS A 55 9.43 6.85 16.08
C LYS A 55 9.75 8.08 15.21
N ILE A 56 9.50 8.06 13.89
CA ILE A 56 9.94 9.12 12.95
C ILE A 56 8.78 9.87 12.27
N GLY A 57 7.52 9.56 12.59
CA GLY A 57 6.40 10.43 12.19
C GLY A 57 5.67 10.05 10.89
N GLY A 58 5.43 8.76 10.65
CA GLY A 58 4.31 8.32 9.80
C GLY A 58 4.54 8.31 8.27
N LYS A 59 3.43 8.12 7.52
CA LYS A 59 3.41 7.89 6.05
C LYS A 59 3.96 9.06 5.22
N GLY A 60 4.00 10.29 5.77
CA GLY A 60 4.45 11.49 5.06
C GLY A 60 5.94 11.50 4.68
N LEU A 61 6.77 10.65 5.29
CA LEU A 61 8.24 10.60 5.04
C LEU A 61 8.64 10.20 3.62
N PHE A 62 7.73 9.62 2.83
CA PHE A 62 7.99 9.21 1.45
C PHE A 62 7.27 10.07 0.41
N VAL A 63 6.48 11.05 0.86
CA VAL A 63 5.59 11.84 -0.01
C VAL A 63 5.97 13.32 0.02
N LYS A 64 6.49 13.83 1.15
CA LYS A 64 6.78 15.25 1.35
C LYS A 64 7.65 15.89 0.26
N GLU A 65 8.73 15.25 -0.17
CA GLU A 65 9.59 15.82 -1.21
C GLU A 65 8.93 15.81 -2.60
N LEU A 66 8.00 14.87 -2.84
CA LEU A 66 7.19 14.81 -4.06
C LEU A 66 6.14 15.94 -4.02
N GLU A 67 5.43 16.09 -2.92
CA GLU A 67 4.46 17.18 -2.66
C GLU A 67 5.11 18.57 -2.82
N GLN A 68 6.34 18.75 -2.31
CA GLN A 68 7.09 19.99 -2.51
C GLN A 68 7.40 20.25 -4.00
N ALA A 69 7.72 19.21 -4.77
CA ALA A 69 7.94 19.36 -6.21
C ALA A 69 6.67 19.74 -6.97
N LEU A 70 5.50 19.24 -6.53
CA LEU A 70 4.20 19.63 -7.06
C LEU A 70 3.84 21.08 -6.69
N SER A 71 4.02 21.46 -5.42
CA SER A 71 3.72 22.79 -4.90
C SER A 71 4.53 23.87 -5.62
N ASP A 72 5.82 23.63 -5.86
CA ASP A 72 6.74 24.63 -6.42
C ASP A 72 6.79 24.60 -7.96
N GLY A 73 5.95 23.78 -8.59
CA GLY A 73 5.86 23.66 -10.05
C GLY A 73 7.05 22.97 -10.73
N ARG A 74 7.91 22.27 -9.97
CA ARG A 74 8.98 21.44 -10.53
C ARG A 74 8.45 20.15 -11.15
N ALA A 75 7.27 19.71 -10.72
CA ALA A 75 6.54 18.57 -11.26
C ALA A 75 5.04 18.89 -11.38
N ASP A 76 4.36 18.22 -12.30
CA ASP A 76 2.91 18.37 -12.52
C ASP A 76 2.11 17.27 -11.82
N LEU A 77 2.68 16.07 -11.70
CA LEU A 77 2.06 14.92 -11.05
C LEU A 77 3.08 14.07 -10.30
N ALA A 78 2.64 13.36 -9.27
CA ALA A 78 3.43 12.37 -8.55
C ALA A 78 2.75 11.00 -8.61
N VAL A 79 3.53 9.92 -8.68
CA VAL A 79 3.03 8.55 -8.79
C VAL A 79 3.36 7.76 -7.53
N HIS A 80 2.35 7.14 -6.95
CA HIS A 80 2.46 6.44 -5.67
C HIS A 80 1.87 5.03 -5.74
N SER A 81 2.40 4.13 -4.91
CA SER A 81 1.62 2.98 -4.47
C SER A 81 0.55 3.48 -3.49
N ILE A 82 -0.75 3.26 -3.78
CA ILE A 82 -1.83 3.84 -2.97
C ILE A 82 -1.71 3.50 -1.47
N LYS A 83 -1.27 2.29 -1.14
CA LYS A 83 -1.10 1.87 0.26
C LYS A 83 -0.15 2.76 1.08
N ASP A 84 0.78 3.42 0.39
CA ASP A 84 1.78 4.30 1.00
C ASP A 84 1.29 5.75 1.07
N VAL A 85 0.21 6.10 0.36
CA VAL A 85 -0.43 7.42 0.42
C VAL A 85 -1.15 7.59 1.78
N PRO A 86 -0.97 8.73 2.48
CA PRO A 86 -1.74 9.08 3.67
C PRO A 86 -3.24 8.92 3.45
N MET A 87 -3.99 8.55 4.50
CA MET A 87 -5.45 8.37 4.39
C MET A 87 -6.19 9.69 4.17
N VAL A 88 -5.63 10.77 4.74
CA VAL A 88 -5.98 12.17 4.50
C VAL A 88 -4.76 12.79 3.86
N LEU A 89 -4.90 13.32 2.64
CA LEU A 89 -3.84 14.08 2.00
C LEU A 89 -3.67 15.42 2.69
N PRO A 90 -2.46 16.01 2.70
CA PRO A 90 -2.28 17.37 3.16
C PRO A 90 -3.12 18.35 2.33
N GLU A 91 -3.44 19.49 2.93
CA GLU A 91 -4.14 20.57 2.22
C GLU A 91 -3.34 21.00 0.99
N GLY A 92 -4.04 21.27 -0.12
CA GLY A 92 -3.42 21.67 -1.39
C GLY A 92 -3.07 20.53 -2.34
N PHE A 93 -3.33 19.27 -1.97
CA PHE A 93 -3.11 18.10 -2.84
C PHE A 93 -4.37 17.26 -3.03
N THR A 94 -4.45 16.54 -4.16
CA THR A 94 -5.56 15.62 -4.44
C THR A 94 -5.10 14.44 -5.30
N LEU A 95 -5.79 13.31 -5.17
CA LEU A 95 -5.63 12.17 -6.07
C LEU A 95 -6.44 12.40 -7.34
N ALA A 96 -5.76 12.62 -8.46
CA ALA A 96 -6.38 12.83 -9.76
C ALA A 96 -6.87 11.52 -10.40
N ALA A 97 -6.15 10.42 -10.16
CA ALA A 97 -6.50 9.12 -10.73
C ALA A 97 -6.05 7.96 -9.83
N ILE A 98 -6.85 6.90 -9.82
CA ILE A 98 -6.49 5.60 -9.29
C ILE A 98 -6.45 4.63 -10.47
N CYS A 99 -5.25 4.16 -10.80
CA CYS A 99 -5.04 3.29 -11.95
C CYS A 99 -5.58 1.88 -11.71
N GLU A 100 -5.71 1.11 -12.79
CA GLU A 100 -6.07 -0.30 -12.73
C GLU A 100 -5.22 -1.08 -11.73
N ARG A 101 -5.86 -1.93 -10.93
CA ARG A 101 -5.21 -2.66 -9.83
C ARG A 101 -4.44 -3.86 -10.37
N GLU A 102 -3.15 -3.91 -10.09
CA GLU A 102 -2.40 -5.16 -10.18
C GLU A 102 -2.75 -6.09 -8.99
N SER A 103 -2.27 -7.34 -8.97
CA SER A 103 -2.54 -8.28 -7.89
C SER A 103 -2.41 -7.64 -6.48
N PRO A 104 -3.48 -7.63 -5.67
CA PRO A 104 -3.50 -6.99 -4.35
C PRO A 104 -2.87 -7.87 -3.26
N PHE A 105 -2.52 -9.12 -3.59
CA PHE A 105 -2.16 -10.13 -2.61
C PHE A 105 -0.72 -10.03 -2.13
N ASP A 106 -0.50 -10.58 -0.95
CA ASP A 106 0.84 -10.81 -0.43
C ASP A 106 1.45 -12.07 -1.08
N ALA A 107 2.78 -12.08 -1.19
CA ALA A 107 3.57 -13.17 -1.71
C ALA A 107 4.48 -13.69 -0.61
N PHE A 108 4.47 -15.01 -0.45
CA PHE A 108 5.48 -15.75 0.29
C PHE A 108 6.72 -15.92 -0.60
N VAL A 109 7.87 -15.53 -0.07
CA VAL A 109 9.16 -15.57 -0.75
C VAL A 109 10.14 -16.31 0.15
N SER A 110 10.69 -17.41 -0.35
CA SER A 110 11.68 -18.23 0.34
C SER A 110 12.60 -18.88 -0.67
N ASN A 111 13.86 -19.11 -0.29
CA ASN A 111 14.80 -19.84 -1.11
C ASN A 111 14.52 -21.34 -1.04
N ASP A 112 14.26 -21.84 0.17
CA ASP A 112 14.26 -23.28 0.48
C ASP A 112 12.85 -23.89 0.60
N TYR A 113 11.84 -23.09 0.94
CA TYR A 113 10.49 -23.58 1.23
C TYR A 113 9.47 -23.12 0.17
N ARG A 114 8.41 -23.90 -0.04
CA ARG A 114 7.38 -23.59 -1.06
C ARG A 114 6.23 -22.78 -0.47
N ARG A 115 5.86 -23.03 0.78
CA ARG A 115 4.75 -22.37 1.47
C ARG A 115 5.07 -22.10 2.95
N LEU A 116 4.19 -21.36 3.63
CA LEU A 116 4.32 -21.06 5.06
C LEU A 116 4.20 -22.34 5.91
N GLU A 117 3.36 -23.27 5.49
CA GLU A 117 3.09 -24.54 6.16
C GLU A 117 4.32 -25.47 6.18
N ASP A 118 5.25 -25.26 5.25
CA ASP A 118 6.47 -26.07 5.14
C ASP A 118 7.57 -25.62 6.12
N LEU A 119 7.41 -24.46 6.76
CA LEU A 119 8.43 -23.90 7.65
C LEU A 119 8.48 -24.65 8.99
N PRO A 120 9.68 -25.05 9.46
CA PRO A 120 9.81 -25.69 10.77
C PRO A 120 9.48 -24.72 11.91
N ALA A 121 9.12 -25.27 13.07
CA ALA A 121 8.92 -24.48 14.28
C ALA A 121 10.18 -23.65 14.60
N GLY A 122 9.98 -22.41 15.00
CA GLY A 122 11.07 -21.46 15.26
C GLY A 122 11.64 -20.77 14.02
N ALA A 123 11.24 -21.16 12.79
CA ALA A 123 11.71 -20.48 11.58
C ALA A 123 11.33 -18.99 11.58
N ILE A 124 12.25 -18.16 11.06
CA ILE A 124 12.13 -16.70 11.07
C ILE A 124 11.50 -16.21 9.77
N VAL A 125 10.37 -15.51 9.88
CA VAL A 125 9.67 -14.84 8.77
C VAL A 125 9.87 -13.32 8.85
N GLY A 126 10.42 -12.73 7.80
CA GLY A 126 10.72 -11.30 7.73
C GLY A 126 9.55 -10.42 7.28
N THR A 127 9.08 -9.52 8.14
CA THR A 127 8.17 -8.41 7.79
C THR A 127 8.23 -7.32 8.86
N SER A 128 8.11 -6.04 8.46
CA SER A 128 7.86 -4.91 9.38
C SER A 128 6.43 -4.37 9.30
N SER A 129 5.53 -5.09 8.63
CA SER A 129 4.12 -4.73 8.57
C SER A 129 3.38 -5.42 9.71
N LEU A 130 2.87 -4.64 10.67
CA LEU A 130 2.09 -5.19 11.78
C LEU A 130 0.82 -5.91 11.30
N ARG A 131 0.21 -5.43 10.20
CA ARG A 131 -0.89 -6.13 9.50
C ARG A 131 -0.53 -7.57 9.12
N ARG A 132 0.67 -7.77 8.56
CA ARG A 132 1.14 -9.10 8.15
C ARG A 132 1.53 -9.92 9.38
N GLU A 133 2.21 -9.29 10.33
CA GLU A 133 2.66 -9.94 11.56
C GLU A 133 1.48 -10.50 12.36
N ALA A 134 0.45 -9.70 12.63
CA ALA A 134 -0.75 -10.15 13.36
C ALA A 134 -1.38 -11.38 12.70
N GLN A 135 -1.57 -11.35 11.37
CA GLN A 135 -2.18 -12.45 10.63
C GLN A 135 -1.27 -13.69 10.54
N LEU A 136 0.04 -13.51 10.45
CA LEU A 136 1.01 -14.62 10.49
C LEU A 136 1.01 -15.28 11.86
N ARG A 137 1.14 -14.52 12.94
CA ARG A 137 1.20 -15.08 14.30
C ARG A 137 -0.10 -15.75 14.73
N ALA A 138 -1.25 -15.20 14.31
CA ALA A 138 -2.55 -15.82 14.59
C ALA A 138 -2.69 -17.21 13.95
N ARG A 139 -2.05 -17.45 12.80
CA ARG A 139 -2.18 -18.70 12.03
C ARG A 139 -1.02 -19.66 12.22
N PHE A 140 0.16 -19.13 12.47
CA PHE A 140 1.41 -19.87 12.60
C PHE A 140 2.14 -19.45 13.88
N PRO A 141 1.56 -19.70 15.07
CA PRO A 141 2.13 -19.27 16.36
C PRO A 141 3.50 -19.89 16.66
N GLN A 142 3.85 -20.99 15.99
CA GLN A 142 5.15 -21.64 16.08
C GLN A 142 6.27 -20.90 15.33
N LEU A 143 5.95 -19.94 14.46
CA LEU A 143 6.94 -19.19 13.67
C LEU A 143 7.38 -17.92 14.41
N GLN A 144 8.64 -17.54 14.20
CA GLN A 144 9.15 -16.26 14.68
C GLN A 144 8.95 -15.20 13.60
N VAL A 145 8.42 -14.04 13.98
CA VAL A 145 8.34 -12.88 13.07
C VAL A 145 9.39 -11.85 13.46
N ALA A 146 10.23 -11.45 12.51
CA ALA A 146 11.30 -10.50 12.71
C ALA A 146 11.19 -9.30 11.75
N PRO A 147 11.59 -8.08 12.18
CA PRO A 147 11.49 -6.88 11.36
C PRO A 147 12.36 -6.99 10.11
N LEU A 148 11.83 -6.52 8.97
CA LEU A 148 12.52 -6.52 7.68
C LEU A 148 12.30 -5.18 6.96
N ARG A 149 13.41 -4.48 6.69
CA ARG A 149 13.45 -3.15 6.06
C ARG A 149 14.42 -3.06 4.89
N GLY A 150 14.26 -1.98 4.13
CA GLY A 150 14.93 -1.70 2.87
C GLY A 150 13.95 -1.71 1.70
N ASN A 151 14.43 -1.35 0.51
CA ASN A 151 13.71 -1.56 -0.73
C ASN A 151 13.60 -3.07 -1.05
N VAL A 152 12.90 -3.44 -2.13
CA VAL A 152 12.66 -4.86 -2.47
C VAL A 152 13.97 -5.63 -2.63
N GLN A 153 14.97 -5.04 -3.29
CA GLN A 153 16.27 -5.64 -3.56
C GLN A 153 17.05 -5.90 -2.26
N THR A 154 17.11 -4.93 -1.35
CA THR A 154 17.77 -5.10 -0.05
C THR A 154 17.12 -6.21 0.77
N ARG A 155 15.79 -6.34 0.71
CA ARG A 155 15.06 -7.39 1.42
C ARG A 155 15.32 -8.77 0.84
N LEU A 156 15.37 -8.89 -0.49
CA LEU A 156 15.74 -10.14 -1.15
C LEU A 156 17.19 -10.52 -0.85
N ALA A 157 18.12 -9.56 -0.84
CA ALA A 157 19.50 -9.83 -0.46
C ALA A 157 19.62 -10.32 1.00
N LYS A 158 18.84 -9.78 1.93
CA LYS A 158 18.74 -10.28 3.32
C LYS A 158 18.26 -11.73 3.39
N LEU A 159 17.22 -12.06 2.60
CA LEU A 159 16.75 -13.45 2.47
C LEU A 159 17.85 -14.36 1.90
N ASP A 160 18.54 -13.92 0.84
CA ASP A 160 19.58 -14.70 0.16
C ASP A 160 20.81 -14.98 1.04
N ARG A 161 21.09 -14.13 2.02
CA ARG A 161 22.13 -14.35 3.02
C ARG A 161 21.75 -15.34 4.12
N GLY A 162 20.49 -15.77 4.17
CA GLY A 162 19.98 -16.65 5.22
C GLY A 162 19.52 -15.91 6.49
N ASP A 163 19.39 -14.58 6.47
CA ASP A 163 18.92 -13.80 7.63
C ASP A 163 17.46 -14.18 8.01
N TYR A 164 16.69 -14.75 7.08
CA TYR A 164 15.31 -15.19 7.25
C TYR A 164 15.08 -16.50 6.51
N ALA A 165 14.21 -17.38 7.03
CA ALA A 165 13.76 -18.57 6.30
C ALA A 165 12.77 -18.20 5.18
N ALA A 166 11.99 -17.13 5.40
CA ALA A 166 11.10 -16.57 4.40
C ALA A 166 10.85 -15.08 4.66
N ILE A 167 10.37 -14.35 3.66
CA ILE A 167 9.91 -12.97 3.79
C ILE A 167 8.55 -12.81 3.11
N ILE A 168 7.75 -11.85 3.58
CA ILE A 168 6.47 -11.52 2.94
C ILE A 168 6.59 -10.19 2.19
N LEU A 169 6.27 -10.21 0.90
CA LEU A 169 6.29 -9.04 0.01
C LEU A 169 4.95 -8.84 -0.69
N ALA A 170 4.71 -7.67 -1.28
CA ALA A 170 3.52 -7.47 -2.10
C ALA A 170 3.77 -8.09 -3.48
N LYS A 171 2.85 -8.93 -3.96
CA LYS A 171 2.97 -9.61 -5.26
C LYS A 171 3.14 -8.63 -6.42
N ALA A 172 2.35 -7.56 -6.44
CA ALA A 172 2.47 -6.50 -7.44
C ALA A 172 3.88 -5.89 -7.51
N GLY A 173 4.54 -5.67 -6.36
CA GLY A 173 5.89 -5.10 -6.34
C GLY A 173 6.93 -6.02 -7.00
N LEU A 174 6.84 -7.33 -6.75
CA LEU A 174 7.70 -8.33 -7.39
C LEU A 174 7.43 -8.43 -8.89
N LYS A 175 6.16 -8.48 -9.30
CA LYS A 175 5.78 -8.58 -10.73
C LYS A 175 6.28 -7.37 -11.52
N ARG A 176 6.09 -6.16 -10.99
CA ARG A 176 6.55 -4.91 -11.61
C ARG A 176 8.06 -4.90 -11.84
N LEU A 177 8.83 -5.42 -10.88
CA LEU A 177 10.28 -5.50 -10.98
C LEU A 177 10.79 -6.69 -11.82
N GLY A 178 9.91 -7.49 -12.45
CA GLY A 178 10.32 -8.70 -13.19
C GLY A 178 10.86 -9.80 -12.28
N LEU A 179 10.41 -9.85 -11.03
CA LEU A 179 10.87 -10.79 -9.99
C LEU A 179 9.81 -11.87 -9.65
N THR A 180 8.97 -12.25 -10.62
CA THR A 180 7.91 -13.25 -10.45
C THR A 180 8.44 -14.61 -10.00
N GLN A 181 9.64 -15.00 -10.43
CA GLN A 181 10.33 -16.23 -10.03
C GLN A 181 10.63 -16.32 -8.53
N ARG A 182 10.65 -15.17 -7.81
CA ARG A 182 10.82 -15.13 -6.35
C ARG A 182 9.52 -15.48 -5.61
N ILE A 183 8.37 -15.44 -6.27
CA ILE A 183 7.08 -15.76 -5.65
C ILE A 183 6.96 -17.27 -5.54
N ARG A 184 7.13 -17.81 -4.33
CA ARG A 184 6.93 -19.24 -4.06
C ARG A 184 5.46 -19.59 -3.90
N HIS A 185 4.72 -18.72 -3.21
CA HIS A 185 3.29 -18.88 -3.03
C HIS A 185 2.59 -17.52 -2.93
N THR A 186 1.39 -17.41 -3.51
CA THR A 186 0.53 -16.22 -3.36
C THR A 186 -0.42 -16.48 -2.20
N LEU A 187 -0.41 -15.63 -1.18
CA LEU A 187 -1.28 -15.78 -0.02
C LEU A 187 -2.69 -15.31 -0.37
N SER A 188 -3.70 -16.13 -0.09
CA SER A 188 -5.09 -15.76 -0.32
C SER A 188 -5.55 -14.63 0.62
N PRO A 189 -6.66 -13.93 0.34
CA PRO A 189 -7.25 -12.97 1.27
C PRO A 189 -7.62 -13.55 2.64
N ALA A 190 -7.97 -14.83 2.70
CA ALA A 190 -8.20 -15.54 3.96
C ALA A 190 -6.90 -15.67 4.76
N ASP A 191 -5.80 -15.91 4.06
CA ASP A 191 -4.48 -16.14 4.65
C ASP A 191 -3.77 -14.86 5.11
N SER A 192 -3.86 -13.80 4.29
CA SER A 192 -3.27 -12.49 4.54
C SER A 192 -4.09 -11.42 3.83
N LEU A 193 -5.07 -10.86 4.53
CA LEU A 193 -5.94 -9.81 4.00
C LEU A 193 -5.08 -8.58 3.62
N PRO A 194 -5.18 -8.08 2.38
CA PRO A 194 -4.36 -6.98 1.87
C PRO A 194 -4.45 -5.68 2.66
N ALA A 195 -3.39 -4.86 2.56
CA ALA A 195 -3.47 -3.46 2.98
C ALA A 195 -4.38 -2.67 2.03
N ALA A 196 -5.08 -1.65 2.56
CA ALA A 196 -5.88 -0.71 1.78
C ALA A 196 -5.06 -0.16 0.60
N GLY A 197 -5.59 -0.31 -0.62
CA GLY A 197 -4.98 0.13 -1.86
C GLY A 197 -3.77 -0.68 -2.36
N GLN A 198 -3.43 -1.80 -1.72
CA GLN A 198 -2.32 -2.64 -2.20
C GLN A 198 -2.57 -3.08 -3.65
N GLY A 199 -1.56 -2.93 -4.51
CA GLY A 199 -1.64 -3.28 -5.94
C GLY A 199 -2.04 -2.11 -6.84
N ALA A 200 -2.75 -1.09 -6.34
CA ALA A 200 -3.13 0.08 -7.12
C ALA A 200 -2.02 1.14 -7.15
N LEU A 201 -1.94 1.89 -8.26
CA LEU A 201 -1.18 3.14 -8.34
C LEU A 201 -2.12 4.33 -8.23
N GLY A 202 -1.67 5.37 -7.53
CA GLY A 202 -2.33 6.66 -7.43
C GLY A 202 -1.52 7.73 -8.11
N ILE A 203 -2.21 8.67 -8.75
CA ILE A 203 -1.62 9.88 -9.31
C ILE A 203 -2.07 11.04 -8.46
N GLU A 204 -1.12 11.70 -7.81
CA GLU A 204 -1.33 12.90 -7.01
C GLU A 204 -0.97 14.14 -7.81
N ILE A 205 -1.73 15.22 -7.63
CA ILE A 205 -1.48 16.54 -8.22
C ILE A 205 -1.68 17.63 -7.18
N ALA A 206 -1.15 18.82 -7.44
CA ALA A 206 -1.55 20.02 -6.71
C ALA A 206 -3.03 20.33 -6.99
N ALA A 207 -3.83 20.54 -5.94
CA ALA A 207 -5.28 20.69 -6.04
C ALA A 207 -5.74 21.89 -6.87
N HIS A 208 -4.92 22.95 -6.94
CA HIS A 208 -5.19 24.13 -7.76
C HIS A 208 -5.02 23.87 -9.27
N ARG A 209 -4.30 22.81 -9.67
CA ARG A 209 -4.08 22.40 -11.07
C ARG A 209 -5.24 21.53 -11.59
N SER A 210 -6.47 22.03 -11.43
CA SER A 210 -7.70 21.29 -11.73
C SER A 210 -7.82 20.85 -13.20
N GLU A 211 -7.12 21.53 -14.11
CA GLU A 211 -7.05 21.15 -15.52
C GLU A 211 -6.42 19.77 -15.74
N LEU A 212 -5.55 19.33 -14.82
CA LEU A 212 -4.93 18.00 -14.88
C LEU A 212 -5.93 16.88 -14.56
N LEU A 213 -7.04 17.15 -13.89
CA LEU A 213 -8.06 16.13 -13.59
C LEU A 213 -8.65 15.56 -14.88
N SER A 214 -9.02 16.43 -15.83
CA SER A 214 -9.57 16.00 -17.12
C SER A 214 -8.52 15.29 -17.98
N LEU A 215 -7.26 15.72 -17.90
CA LEU A 215 -6.15 15.11 -18.62
C LEU A 215 -5.80 13.72 -18.07
N LEU A 216 -5.92 13.50 -16.75
CA LEU A 216 -5.56 12.25 -16.11
C LEU A 216 -6.75 11.28 -16.01
N ALA A 217 -7.98 11.74 -16.27
CA ALA A 217 -9.19 10.93 -16.22
C ALA A 217 -9.10 9.60 -17.01
N PRO A 218 -8.49 9.53 -18.21
CA PRO A 218 -8.36 8.26 -18.95
C PRO A 218 -7.47 7.21 -18.25
N LEU A 219 -6.63 7.61 -17.28
CA LEU A 219 -5.83 6.69 -16.48
C LEU A 219 -6.60 6.15 -15.27
N ASN A 220 -7.71 6.77 -14.89
CA ASN A 220 -8.52 6.36 -13.76
C ASN A 220 -9.36 5.12 -14.10
N HIS A 221 -9.17 4.05 -13.34
CA HIS A 221 -9.94 2.82 -13.48
C HIS A 221 -11.09 2.83 -12.47
N ALA A 222 -12.32 3.06 -12.93
CA ALA A 222 -13.49 3.31 -12.08
C ALA A 222 -13.75 2.21 -11.03
N GLN A 223 -13.60 0.94 -11.42
CA GLN A 223 -13.77 -0.20 -10.51
C GLN A 223 -12.72 -0.17 -9.39
N THR A 224 -11.43 -0.02 -9.74
CA THR A 224 -10.37 0.07 -8.74
C THR A 224 -10.52 1.30 -7.86
N ALA A 225 -10.89 2.44 -8.44
CA ALA A 225 -11.11 3.67 -7.69
C ALA A 225 -12.19 3.49 -6.61
N ALA A 226 -13.31 2.85 -6.94
CA ALA A 226 -14.37 2.56 -5.98
C ALA A 226 -13.92 1.59 -4.87
N CYS A 227 -13.28 0.48 -5.22
CA CYS A 227 -12.73 -0.46 -4.23
C CYS A 227 -11.75 0.23 -3.26
N VAL A 228 -10.80 0.98 -3.81
CA VAL A 228 -9.80 1.72 -3.04
C VAL A 228 -10.45 2.81 -2.18
N THR A 229 -11.52 3.44 -2.64
CA THR A 229 -12.28 4.43 -1.87
C THR A 229 -12.89 3.79 -0.63
N ALA A 230 -13.53 2.63 -0.76
CA ALA A 230 -14.09 1.89 0.36
C ALA A 230 -13.01 1.44 1.36
N GLU A 231 -11.90 0.89 0.85
CA GLU A 231 -10.76 0.45 1.67
C GLU A 231 -10.13 1.61 2.46
N ARG A 232 -9.92 2.76 1.80
CA ARG A 232 -9.33 3.94 2.42
C ARG A 232 -10.30 4.59 3.42
N ALA A 233 -11.60 4.57 3.15
CA ALA A 233 -12.61 5.08 4.07
C ALA A 233 -12.62 4.27 5.38
N LEU A 234 -12.58 2.94 5.31
CA LEU A 234 -12.43 2.07 6.48
C LEU A 234 -11.17 2.41 7.25
N ALA A 235 -10.03 2.42 6.57
CA ALA A 235 -8.74 2.68 7.20
C ALA A 235 -8.72 4.08 7.85
N ARG A 236 -9.23 5.11 7.17
CA ARG A 236 -9.31 6.47 7.70
C ARG A 236 -10.16 6.55 8.96
N THR A 237 -11.33 5.91 8.98
CA THR A 237 -12.24 5.93 10.13
C THR A 237 -11.64 5.29 11.38
N LEU A 238 -10.78 4.28 11.23
CA LEU A 238 -10.11 3.60 12.35
C LEU A 238 -8.71 4.18 12.66
N GLY A 239 -8.38 5.38 12.19
CA GLY A 239 -7.06 5.99 12.44
C GLY A 239 -5.90 5.24 11.77
N GLY A 240 -6.17 4.59 10.64
CA GLY A 240 -5.27 3.70 9.94
C GLY A 240 -3.93 4.34 9.59
N SER A 241 -2.87 3.77 10.17
CA SER A 241 -1.48 4.16 9.94
C SER A 241 -0.61 2.91 9.78
N CYS A 242 0.70 3.08 9.51
CA CYS A 242 1.63 1.95 9.51
C CYS A 242 1.85 1.33 10.90
N GLN A 243 1.33 1.95 11.97
CA GLN A 243 1.43 1.50 13.36
C GLN A 243 0.20 0.68 13.79
N VAL A 244 -0.84 0.63 12.97
CA VAL A 244 -2.07 -0.11 13.26
C VAL A 244 -2.10 -1.40 12.42
N PRO A 245 -2.33 -2.59 13.02
CA PRO A 245 -2.51 -3.86 12.30
C PRO A 245 -3.87 -3.92 11.58
N LEU A 246 -4.04 -3.07 10.57
CA LEU A 246 -5.27 -2.91 9.82
C LEU A 246 -5.13 -3.43 8.39
N ALA A 247 -6.12 -4.19 7.94
CA ALA A 247 -6.27 -4.64 6.56
C ALA A 247 -7.65 -4.21 6.02
N ALA A 248 -7.69 -3.96 4.72
CA ALA A 248 -8.92 -3.64 4.00
C ALA A 248 -8.77 -4.09 2.55
N TYR A 249 -9.69 -4.92 2.10
CA TYR A 249 -9.70 -5.41 0.71
C TYR A 249 -11.12 -5.44 0.19
N CYS A 250 -11.32 -4.73 -0.92
CA CYS A 250 -12.59 -4.60 -1.60
C CYS A 250 -12.49 -5.22 -2.99
N THR A 251 -13.53 -5.95 -3.35
CA THR A 251 -13.78 -6.48 -4.69
C THR A 251 -15.07 -5.89 -5.23
N GLU A 252 -15.24 -5.94 -6.55
CA GLU A 252 -16.45 -5.46 -7.21
C GLU A 252 -16.88 -6.50 -8.24
N GLN A 253 -18.16 -6.82 -8.23
CA GLN A 253 -18.80 -7.71 -9.19
C GLN A 253 -20.19 -7.14 -9.51
N ASP A 254 -20.47 -6.93 -10.80
CA ASP A 254 -21.78 -6.51 -11.31
C ASP A 254 -22.37 -5.26 -10.62
N GLY A 255 -21.52 -4.27 -10.30
CA GLY A 255 -21.88 -3.02 -9.63
C GLY A 255 -21.90 -3.09 -8.10
N LEU A 256 -21.72 -4.28 -7.52
CA LEU A 256 -21.74 -4.52 -6.08
C LEU A 256 -20.32 -4.62 -5.51
N LEU A 257 -19.99 -3.75 -4.57
CA LEU A 257 -18.76 -3.82 -3.80
C LEU A 257 -18.91 -4.80 -2.65
N THR A 258 -17.88 -5.63 -2.41
CA THR A 258 -17.72 -6.42 -1.18
C THR A 258 -16.43 -6.00 -0.49
N LEU A 259 -16.54 -5.38 0.69
CA LEU A 259 -15.41 -4.93 1.49
C LEU A 259 -15.22 -5.81 2.71
N HIS A 260 -14.02 -6.40 2.82
CA HIS A 260 -13.57 -7.08 4.03
C HIS A 260 -12.59 -6.18 4.79
N GLY A 261 -12.80 -6.06 6.10
CA GLY A 261 -11.97 -5.32 7.04
C GLY A 261 -11.39 -6.23 8.12
N LEU A 262 -10.19 -5.91 8.59
CA LEU A 262 -9.57 -6.59 9.73
C LEU A 262 -8.76 -5.63 10.58
N VAL A 263 -8.87 -5.80 11.90
CA VAL A 263 -7.99 -5.17 12.90
C VAL A 263 -7.48 -6.26 13.83
N GLY A 264 -6.19 -6.27 14.14
CA GLY A 264 -5.60 -7.28 15.02
C GLY A 264 -4.66 -6.70 16.07
N HIS A 265 -4.34 -7.52 17.07
CA HIS A 265 -3.17 -7.28 17.91
C HIS A 265 -1.91 -7.79 17.19
N PRO A 266 -0.76 -7.09 17.24
CA PRO A 266 0.46 -7.51 16.54
C PRO A 266 0.94 -8.91 16.91
N ASP A 267 0.72 -9.37 18.14
CA ASP A 267 1.10 -10.72 18.57
C ASP A 267 0.20 -11.84 18.03
N GLY A 268 -0.90 -11.50 17.34
CA GLY A 268 -1.85 -12.45 16.77
C GLY A 268 -2.89 -13.01 17.75
N SER A 269 -2.90 -12.58 19.02
CA SER A 269 -3.84 -13.06 20.04
C SER A 269 -5.29 -12.71 19.75
N VAL A 270 -5.54 -11.56 19.11
CA VAL A 270 -6.87 -11.07 18.75
C VAL A 270 -6.88 -10.63 17.30
N ILE A 271 -7.86 -11.11 16.54
CA ILE A 271 -8.13 -10.72 15.15
C ILE A 271 -9.63 -10.48 15.01
N LEU A 272 -10.03 -9.22 14.79
CA LEU A 272 -11.39 -8.83 14.47
C LEU A 272 -11.55 -8.77 12.96
N ARG A 273 -12.63 -9.33 12.43
CA ARG A 273 -12.95 -9.35 11.00
C ARG A 273 -14.39 -8.94 10.80
N GLU A 274 -14.62 -8.08 9.83
CA GLU A 274 -15.95 -7.65 9.44
C GLU A 274 -16.05 -7.50 7.94
N GLU A 275 -17.27 -7.57 7.43
CA GLU A 275 -17.55 -7.33 6.03
C GLU A 275 -18.90 -6.67 5.82
N ALA A 276 -19.04 -6.04 4.65
CA ALA A 276 -20.31 -5.55 4.16
C ALA A 276 -20.27 -5.43 2.63
N GLN A 277 -21.45 -5.24 2.06
CA GLN A 277 -21.64 -4.99 0.64
C GLN A 277 -22.43 -3.72 0.41
N ALA A 278 -22.17 -3.04 -0.69
CA ALA A 278 -22.96 -1.88 -1.14
C ALA A 278 -22.77 -1.63 -2.64
N PRO A 279 -23.73 -0.98 -3.32
CA PRO A 279 -23.49 -0.49 -4.68
C PRO A 279 -22.27 0.42 -4.77
N ARG A 280 -21.62 0.44 -5.94
CA ARG A 280 -20.38 1.18 -6.18
C ARG A 280 -20.40 2.65 -5.78
N GLU A 281 -21.51 3.35 -5.99
CA GLU A 281 -21.69 4.75 -5.59
C GLU A 281 -21.58 5.01 -4.09
N TYR A 282 -21.78 3.98 -3.26
CA TYR A 282 -21.70 4.06 -1.80
C TYR A 282 -20.34 3.59 -1.25
N ALA A 283 -19.29 3.50 -2.08
CA ALA A 283 -17.97 3.01 -1.68
C ALA A 283 -17.45 3.60 -0.36
N ASP A 284 -17.49 4.92 -0.24
CA ASP A 284 -17.00 5.63 0.95
C ASP A 284 -17.87 5.35 2.20
N ALA A 285 -19.20 5.28 2.02
CA ALA A 285 -20.13 4.90 3.09
C ALA A 285 -19.96 3.44 3.52
N LEU A 286 -19.69 2.53 2.58
CA LEU A 286 -19.37 1.13 2.85
C LEU A 286 -18.13 1.00 3.75
N GLY A 287 -17.07 1.75 3.45
CA GLY A 287 -15.87 1.79 4.29
C GLY A 287 -16.16 2.21 5.73
N ARG A 288 -16.96 3.27 5.91
CA ARG A 288 -17.41 3.70 7.25
C ARG A 288 -18.27 2.65 7.96
N ALA A 289 -19.15 1.96 7.23
CA ALA A 289 -20.02 0.94 7.80
C ALA A 289 -19.23 -0.24 8.36
N VAL A 290 -18.25 -0.76 7.61
CA VAL A 290 -17.37 -1.83 8.09
C VAL A 290 -16.50 -1.36 9.26
N ALA A 291 -15.98 -0.13 9.21
CA ALA A 291 -15.25 0.46 10.34
C ALA A 291 -16.11 0.55 11.60
N LYS A 292 -17.39 0.93 11.47
CA LYS A 292 -18.32 0.95 12.60
C LYS A 292 -18.53 -0.46 13.19
N LYS A 293 -18.78 -1.47 12.36
CA LYS A 293 -18.92 -2.86 12.83
C LYS A 293 -17.66 -3.32 13.60
N LEU A 294 -16.48 -3.01 13.09
CA LEU A 294 -15.22 -3.32 13.78
C LEU A 294 -15.12 -2.58 15.12
N ALA A 295 -15.49 -1.30 15.17
CA ALA A 295 -15.48 -0.51 16.39
C ALA A 295 -16.47 -1.05 17.43
N ASP A 296 -17.69 -1.41 17.02
CA ASP A 296 -18.71 -2.02 17.89
C ASP A 296 -18.21 -3.36 18.48
N ASN A 297 -17.29 -4.05 17.79
CA ASN A 297 -16.64 -5.29 18.22
C ASN A 297 -15.28 -5.10 18.91
N GLY A 298 -14.98 -3.88 19.39
CA GLY A 298 -13.82 -3.60 20.24
C GLY A 298 -12.53 -3.19 19.50
N ALA A 299 -12.62 -2.81 18.22
CA ALA A 299 -11.44 -2.40 17.46
C ALA A 299 -10.80 -1.12 18.00
N GLN A 300 -11.56 -0.20 18.60
CA GLN A 300 -11.02 1.06 19.10
C GLN A 300 -10.10 0.84 20.30
N GLU A 301 -10.54 0.03 21.25
CA GLU A 301 -9.79 -0.38 22.44
C GLU A 301 -8.54 -1.15 22.04
N LEU A 302 -8.66 -2.06 21.08
CA LEU A 302 -7.54 -2.81 20.54
C LEU A 302 -6.49 -1.90 19.90
N ILE A 303 -6.91 -0.94 19.07
CA ILE A 303 -6.00 0.03 18.45
C ILE A 303 -5.31 0.89 19.51
N ALA A 304 -6.05 1.38 20.50
CA ALA A 304 -5.50 2.19 21.59
C ALA A 304 -4.43 1.41 22.38
N ALA A 305 -4.68 0.13 22.71
CA ALA A 305 -3.72 -0.73 23.39
C ALA A 305 -2.44 -0.92 22.57
N VAL A 306 -2.56 -1.16 21.26
CA VAL A 306 -1.40 -1.31 20.36
C VAL A 306 -0.57 -0.04 20.28
N LEU A 307 -1.22 1.12 20.22
CA LEU A 307 -0.50 2.41 20.16
C LEU A 307 0.19 2.71 21.49
N ALA A 308 -0.45 2.42 22.63
CA ALA A 308 0.15 2.61 23.95
C ALA A 308 1.38 1.72 24.16
N GLY A 309 1.33 0.45 23.78
CA GLY A 309 2.46 -0.48 23.89
C GLY A 309 3.65 -0.16 22.98
N GLN A 310 3.48 0.72 21.98
CA GLN A 310 4.58 1.20 21.14
C GLN A 310 5.29 2.45 21.71
N ALA A 311 4.68 3.13 22.68
CA ALA A 311 5.22 4.34 23.30
C ALA A 311 6.19 4.03 24.46
N THR A 312 6.09 2.84 25.04
CA THR A 312 6.99 2.25 26.05
C THR A 312 8.18 1.57 25.40
#